data_AF-A0A2H3KKP1-F1
#
_entry.id   AF-A0A2H3KKP1-F1
#
_cell.length_a   1.000
_cell.length_b   1.000
_cell.length_c   1.000
_cell.angle_alpha   90.00
_cell.angle_beta   90.00
_cell.angle_gamma   90.00
#
_symmetry.space_group_name_H-M   'P 1'
#
loop_
_entity.id
_entity.type
_entity.pdbx_description
1 polymer ?
#
loop_
_entity_poly.entity_id
_entity_poly.type
_entity_poly.pdbx_seq_one_letter_code
_entity_poly.pdbx_strand_id
1 'polypeptide(L)'
;MNVSNTCNTNRLVILSDINGDENNNWLQAYIDKLEPFFEIIYYNCQFLGSKNTVLINEHKDFIDYGIDHAVNTLLTLEPEKIMILGFSIGGTIGWKSVLKGLKVENLIAISATRLRYEKTKPNCKIDLYFGENDAYKPISAWYIKMNLTTNIIKNSSHECYKSEEVMQMITEELIKKVVY
;
A
#
# COMPACT_ATOMS: atom_id res chain seq x y z
N MET A 1 25.80 23.79 21.14
CA MET A 1 24.39 24.10 20.82
C MET A 1 23.69 22.77 20.60
N ASN A 2 22.88 22.34 21.56
CA ASN A 2 22.12 21.09 21.45
C ASN A 2 20.87 21.36 20.62
N VAL A 3 20.88 20.92 19.37
CA VAL A 3 19.65 20.79 18.59
C VAL A 3 18.89 19.62 19.23
N SER A 4 17.73 19.93 19.78
CA SER A 4 16.81 18.93 20.32
C SER A 4 16.40 17.97 19.20
N ASN A 5 17.02 16.78 19.20
CA ASN A 5 16.54 15.61 18.49
C ASN A 5 15.09 15.35 18.89
N THR A 6 14.17 15.70 18.02
CA THR A 6 12.84 15.10 17.95
C THR A 6 12.72 14.53 16.54
N CYS A 7 13.55 13.54 16.22
CA CYS A 7 13.25 12.67 15.09
C CYS A 7 11.97 11.92 15.45
N ASN A 8 10.82 12.45 15.07
CA ASN A 8 9.70 11.57 14.75
C ASN A 8 10.20 10.68 13.62
N THR A 9 10.60 9.44 13.92
CA THR A 9 10.89 8.46 12.89
C THR A 9 9.61 8.26 12.09
N ASN A 10 9.66 8.50 10.78
CA ASN A 10 8.50 8.26 9.92
C ASN A 10 8.36 6.75 9.76
N ARG A 11 7.41 6.16 10.50
CA ARG A 11 7.11 4.72 10.41
C ARG A 11 6.34 4.44 9.12
N LEU A 12 6.92 3.61 8.26
CA LEU A 12 6.33 3.23 6.98
C LEU A 12 6.05 1.72 6.96
N VAL A 13 4.78 1.37 6.85
CA VAL A 13 4.37 0.00 6.60
C VAL A 13 4.28 -0.23 5.09
N ILE A 14 4.99 -1.25 4.62
CA ILE A 14 4.95 -1.72 3.23
C ILE A 14 4.11 -3.00 3.15
N LEU A 15 3.04 -2.97 2.36
CA LEU A 15 2.14 -4.10 2.13
C LEU A 15 2.35 -4.64 0.71
N SER A 16 2.78 -5.90 0.59
CA SER A 16 3.06 -6.57 -0.69
C SER A 16 1.83 -6.67 -1.59
N ASP A 17 2.03 -7.08 -2.84
CA ASP A 17 0.95 -7.65 -3.64
C ASP A 17 0.57 -9.06 -3.16
N ILE A 18 -0.31 -9.74 -3.90
CA ILE A 18 -0.80 -11.08 -3.53
C ILE A 18 0.27 -12.18 -3.65
N ASN A 19 1.37 -11.94 -4.36
CA ASN A 19 2.44 -12.93 -4.53
C ASN A 19 3.49 -12.83 -3.40
N GLY A 20 3.38 -11.82 -2.53
CA GLY A 20 4.22 -11.71 -1.35
C GLY A 20 5.71 -11.66 -1.70
N ASP A 21 6.46 -12.65 -1.20
CA ASP A 21 7.91 -12.76 -1.34
C ASP A 21 8.38 -13.47 -2.62
N GLU A 22 7.46 -13.91 -3.48
CA GLU A 22 7.84 -14.54 -4.74
C GLU A 22 8.52 -13.53 -5.68
N ASN A 23 9.81 -13.78 -6.01
CA ASN A 23 10.63 -12.92 -6.87
C ASN A 23 10.72 -11.46 -6.40
N ASN A 24 10.97 -11.27 -5.09
CA ASN A 24 10.87 -9.98 -4.39
C ASN A 24 11.96 -8.93 -4.72
N ASN A 25 12.74 -9.10 -5.79
CA ASN A 25 13.82 -8.17 -6.17
C ASN A 25 13.29 -6.75 -6.36
N TRP A 26 12.08 -6.60 -6.90
CA TRP A 26 11.47 -5.30 -7.12
C TRP A 26 11.10 -4.60 -5.80
N LEU A 27 10.61 -5.33 -4.80
CA LEU A 27 10.21 -4.75 -3.52
C LEU A 27 11.43 -4.41 -2.66
N GLN A 28 12.46 -5.26 -2.68
CA GLN A 28 13.71 -4.98 -1.99
C GLN A 28 14.30 -3.64 -2.46
N ALA A 29 14.19 -3.33 -3.75
CA ALA A 29 14.61 -2.03 -4.28
C ALA A 29 13.85 -0.84 -3.66
N TYR A 30 12.55 -0.98 -3.33
CA TYR A 30 11.83 0.05 -2.57
C TYR A 30 12.37 0.16 -1.15
N ILE A 31 12.57 -0.97 -0.47
CA ILE A 31 13.07 -1.01 0.91
C ILE A 31 14.44 -0.34 1.00
N ASP A 32 15.40 -0.76 0.18
CA ASP A 32 16.76 -0.23 0.16
C ASP A 32 16.80 1.28 -0.06
N LYS A 33 15.90 1.80 -0.90
CA LYS A 33 15.82 3.22 -1.22
C LYS A 33 15.17 4.05 -0.12
N LEU A 34 14.24 3.46 0.64
CA LEU A 34 13.42 4.15 1.65
C LEU A 34 14.00 4.00 3.06
N GLU A 35 14.74 2.93 3.36
CA GLU A 35 15.29 2.63 4.69
C GLU A 35 16.10 3.78 5.31
N PRO A 36 16.87 4.59 4.54
CA PRO A 36 17.57 5.74 5.12
C PRO A 36 16.65 6.86 5.65
N PHE A 37 15.38 6.87 5.28
CA PHE A 37 14.43 7.95 5.58
C PHE A 37 13.24 7.51 6.45
N PHE A 38 13.00 6.20 6.53
CA PHE A 38 11.83 5.61 7.19
C PHE A 38 12.23 4.47 8.11
N GLU A 39 11.49 4.33 9.20
CA GLU A 39 11.46 3.07 9.95
C GLU A 39 10.50 2.12 9.24
N ILE A 40 11.03 1.17 8.47
CA ILE A 40 10.24 0.31 7.60
C ILE A 40 9.80 -0.96 8.32
N ILE A 41 8.51 -1.26 8.22
CA ILE A 41 7.95 -2.57 8.54
C ILE A 41 7.33 -3.14 7.28
N TYR A 42 7.76 -4.34 6.90
CA TYR A 42 7.23 -5.04 5.74
C TYR A 42 6.26 -6.14 6.17
N TYR A 43 5.14 -6.23 5.46
CA TYR A 43 4.22 -7.35 5.57
C TYR A 43 3.92 -7.99 4.20
N ASN A 44 4.17 -9.29 4.14
CA ASN A 44 3.65 -10.15 3.10
C ASN A 44 2.13 -10.32 3.30
N CYS A 45 1.33 -9.85 2.34
CA CYS A 45 -0.12 -9.86 2.42
C CYS A 45 -0.71 -11.27 2.45
N GLN A 46 -0.08 -12.27 1.83
CA GLN A 46 -0.53 -13.66 1.95
C GLN A 46 -0.47 -14.11 3.41
N PHE A 47 0.64 -13.84 4.10
CA PHE A 47 0.80 -14.21 5.50
C PHE A 47 -0.15 -13.43 6.41
N LEU A 48 -0.33 -12.13 6.19
CA LEU A 48 -1.32 -11.34 6.93
C LEU A 48 -2.74 -11.93 6.81
N GLY A 49 -3.12 -12.38 5.61
CA GLY A 49 -4.44 -12.95 5.34
C GLY A 49 -4.57 -14.43 5.67
N SER A 50 -3.47 -15.13 5.97
CA SER A 50 -3.46 -16.55 6.30
C SER A 50 -3.64 -16.80 7.80
N LYS A 51 -4.35 -17.88 8.16
CA LYS A 51 -4.66 -18.24 9.56
C LYS A 51 -3.68 -19.26 10.16
N ASN A 52 -2.39 -19.21 9.77
CA ASN A 52 -1.39 -20.27 9.96
C ASN A 52 -1.68 -21.58 9.18
N THR A 53 -2.50 -21.51 8.13
CA THR A 53 -2.79 -22.64 7.23
C THR A 53 -2.46 -22.26 5.80
N VAL A 54 -1.72 -23.12 5.10
CA VAL A 54 -1.47 -23.02 3.66
C VAL A 54 -2.80 -22.85 2.94
N LEU A 55 -2.98 -21.75 2.22
CA LEU A 55 -4.19 -21.49 1.45
C LEU A 55 -4.26 -22.53 0.32
N ILE A 56 -5.30 -23.36 0.31
CA ILE A 56 -5.41 -24.50 -0.62
C ILE A 56 -5.86 -24.03 -2.02
N ASN A 57 -6.66 -22.95 -2.10
CA ASN A 57 -6.99 -22.22 -3.32
C ASN A 57 -6.64 -20.73 -3.14
N GLU A 58 -5.35 -20.44 -3.12
CA GLU A 58 -4.72 -19.16 -2.77
C GLU A 58 -5.51 -17.92 -3.21
N HIS A 59 -5.90 -17.85 -4.47
CA HIS A 59 -6.53 -16.64 -5.02
C HIS A 59 -7.99 -16.44 -4.60
N LYS A 60 -8.78 -17.51 -4.50
CA LYS A 60 -10.22 -17.42 -4.18
C LYS A 60 -10.41 -17.27 -2.67
N ASP A 61 -9.71 -18.08 -1.89
CA ASP A 61 -9.79 -18.06 -0.43
C ASP A 61 -9.31 -16.71 0.12
N PHE A 62 -8.30 -16.10 -0.52
CA PHE A 62 -7.84 -14.76 -0.13
C PHE A 62 -8.86 -13.66 -0.42
N ILE A 63 -9.59 -13.75 -1.53
CA ILE A 63 -10.64 -12.79 -1.86
C ILE A 63 -11.83 -12.90 -0.90
N ASP A 64 -12.22 -14.13 -0.57
CA ASP A 64 -13.42 -14.38 0.24
C ASP A 64 -13.18 -14.12 1.74
N TYR A 65 -11.97 -14.38 2.24
CA TYR A 65 -11.65 -14.27 3.67
C TYR A 65 -10.31 -13.60 4.00
N GLY A 66 -9.32 -13.73 3.12
CA GLY A 66 -7.95 -13.26 3.39
C GLY A 66 -7.82 -11.75 3.59
N ILE A 67 -8.57 -10.93 2.82
CA ILE A 67 -8.52 -9.47 2.95
C ILE A 67 -8.99 -9.01 4.34
N ASP A 68 -10.15 -9.48 4.80
CA ASP A 68 -10.70 -9.08 6.10
C ASP A 68 -9.84 -9.60 7.25
N HIS A 69 -9.24 -10.78 7.11
CA HIS A 69 -8.26 -11.28 8.07
C HIS A 69 -7.02 -10.40 8.11
N ALA A 70 -6.43 -10.07 6.95
CA ALA A 70 -5.25 -9.22 6.85
C ALA A 70 -5.49 -7.84 7.48
N VAL A 71 -6.68 -7.26 7.28
CA VAL A 71 -7.10 -6.01 7.91
C VAL A 71 -7.10 -6.11 9.44
N ASN A 72 -7.72 -7.16 10.00
CA ASN A 72 -7.79 -7.37 11.44
C ASN A 72 -6.41 -7.66 12.07
N THR A 73 -5.58 -8.44 11.38
CA THR A 73 -4.20 -8.70 11.78
C THR A 73 -3.41 -7.39 11.81
N LEU A 74 -3.49 -6.58 10.75
CA LEU A 74 -2.76 -5.31 10.67
C LEU A 74 -3.19 -4.32 11.75
N LEU A 75 -4.49 -4.24 12.08
CA LEU A 75 -4.99 -3.44 13.21
C LEU A 75 -4.41 -3.84 14.56
N THR A 76 -4.08 -5.12 14.73
CA THR A 76 -3.49 -5.64 15.97
C THR A 76 -1.98 -5.36 16.03
N LEU A 77 -1.31 -5.46 14.87
CA LEU A 77 0.14 -5.28 14.78
C LEU A 77 0.56 -3.80 14.83
N GLU A 78 -0.28 -2.88 14.36
CA GLU A 78 0.06 -1.47 14.20
C GLU A 78 -0.84 -0.54 15.04
N PRO A 79 -0.56 -0.37 16.35
CA PRO A 79 -1.38 0.45 17.25
C PRO A 79 -1.14 1.97 17.12
N GLU A 80 -0.02 2.36 16.50
CA GLU A 80 0.42 3.75 16.40
C GLU A 80 0.07 4.38 15.04
N LYS A 81 0.35 5.68 14.91
CA LYS A 81 0.14 6.40 13.65
C LYS A 81 1.25 6.07 12.67
N ILE A 82 0.91 5.58 11.47
CA ILE A 82 1.86 5.14 10.45
C ILE A 82 1.59 5.75 9.08
N MET A 83 2.53 5.62 8.15
CA MET A 83 2.30 5.71 6.71
C MET A 83 2.17 4.32 6.11
N ILE A 84 1.40 4.18 5.03
CA ILE A 84 1.26 2.90 4.31
C ILE A 84 1.66 3.08 2.85
N LEU A 85 2.54 2.20 2.36
CA LEU A 85 2.79 1.96 0.94
C LEU A 85 2.24 0.57 0.58
N GLY A 86 1.16 0.51 -0.20
CA GLY A 86 0.51 -0.75 -0.55
C GLY A 86 0.49 -1.02 -2.05
N PHE A 87 0.91 -2.22 -2.43
CA PHE A 87 0.94 -2.67 -3.82
C PHE A 87 -0.23 -3.61 -4.11
N SER A 88 -0.96 -3.37 -5.20
CA SER A 88 -2.07 -4.22 -5.62
C SER A 88 -3.05 -4.50 -4.45
N ILE A 89 -3.20 -5.76 -4.04
CA ILE A 89 -4.09 -6.11 -2.93
C ILE A 89 -3.69 -5.46 -1.60
N GLY A 90 -2.39 -5.22 -1.37
CA GLY A 90 -1.87 -4.51 -0.19
C GLY A 90 -2.43 -3.09 -0.07
N GLY A 91 -2.62 -2.39 -1.19
CA GLY A 91 -3.28 -1.08 -1.20
C GLY A 91 -4.73 -1.13 -0.73
N THR A 92 -5.44 -2.21 -1.05
CA THR A 92 -6.83 -2.43 -0.61
C THR A 92 -6.92 -2.87 0.84
N ILE A 93 -5.99 -3.68 1.32
CA ILE A 93 -5.86 -3.99 2.75
C ILE A 93 -5.62 -2.69 3.52
N GLY A 94 -4.65 -1.86 3.10
CA GLY A 94 -4.40 -0.55 3.70
C GLY A 94 -5.66 0.34 3.72
N TRP A 95 -6.36 0.47 2.60
CA TRP A 95 -7.61 1.23 2.49
C TRP A 95 -8.66 0.76 3.50
N LYS A 96 -8.90 -0.55 3.58
CA LYS A 96 -9.89 -1.14 4.50
C LYS A 96 -9.47 -1.02 5.96
N SER A 97 -8.19 -1.15 6.26
CA SER A 97 -7.68 -0.98 7.63
C SER A 97 -7.93 0.43 8.15
N VAL A 98 -7.74 1.46 7.32
CA VAL A 98 -8.08 2.84 7.72
C VAL A 98 -9.58 3.00 7.97
N LEU A 99 -10.43 2.43 7.11
CA LEU A 99 -11.88 2.43 7.33
C LEU A 99 -12.30 1.70 8.63
N LYS A 100 -11.47 0.77 9.11
CA LYS A 100 -11.66 0.04 10.36
C LYS A 100 -10.99 0.69 11.57
N GLY A 101 -10.38 1.86 11.42
CA GLY A 101 -9.84 2.65 12.51
C GLY A 101 -8.32 2.61 12.66
N LEU A 102 -7.58 2.00 11.72
CA LEU A 102 -6.13 2.07 11.70
C LEU A 102 -5.69 3.53 11.53
N LYS A 103 -4.80 4.01 12.40
CA LYS A 103 -4.32 5.39 12.39
C LYS A 103 -3.28 5.57 11.28
N VAL A 104 -3.71 6.03 10.12
CA VAL A 104 -2.83 6.25 8.98
C VAL A 104 -2.75 7.73 8.63
N GLU A 105 -1.54 8.25 8.53
CA GLU A 105 -1.29 9.61 8.05
C GLU A 105 -1.51 9.73 6.54
N ASN A 106 -0.83 8.87 5.78
CA ASN A 106 -0.88 8.84 4.33
C ASN A 106 -0.96 7.39 3.85
N LEU A 107 -1.92 7.10 2.99
CA LEU A 107 -2.04 5.85 2.26
C LEU A 107 -1.59 6.07 0.80
N ILE A 108 -0.47 5.47 0.44
CA ILE A 108 0.05 5.42 -0.92
C ILE A 108 -0.34 4.06 -1.49
N ALA A 109 -1.24 4.03 -2.48
CA ALA A 109 -1.74 2.79 -3.05
C ALA A 109 -1.43 2.73 -4.55
N ILE A 110 -0.67 1.72 -4.96
CA ILE A 110 -0.20 1.57 -6.35
C ILE A 110 -0.86 0.33 -6.95
N SER A 111 -1.55 0.54 -8.07
CA SER A 111 -2.32 -0.48 -8.78
C SER A 111 -3.31 -1.23 -7.89
N ALA A 112 -3.91 -0.56 -6.90
CA ALA A 112 -4.68 -1.23 -5.86
C ALA A 112 -5.95 -1.91 -6.40
N THR A 113 -5.96 -3.24 -6.37
CA THR A 113 -7.07 -4.03 -6.93
C THR A 113 -8.30 -3.93 -6.04
N ARG A 114 -9.50 -4.01 -6.63
CA ARG A 114 -10.79 -4.00 -5.90
C ARG A 114 -11.19 -2.66 -5.26
N LEU A 115 -10.34 -1.62 -5.24
CA LEU A 115 -10.75 -0.29 -4.80
C LEU A 115 -12.00 0.21 -5.55
N ARG A 116 -12.13 -0.14 -6.83
CA ARG A 116 -13.30 0.17 -7.68
C ARG A 116 -14.65 -0.31 -7.11
N TYR A 117 -14.65 -1.22 -6.13
CA TYR A 117 -15.85 -1.71 -5.45
C TYR A 117 -16.13 -1.01 -4.11
N GLU A 118 -15.14 -0.30 -3.55
CA GLU A 118 -15.31 0.44 -2.31
C GLU A 118 -16.32 1.58 -2.51
N LYS A 119 -17.06 1.89 -1.44
CA LYS A 119 -18.11 2.92 -1.44
C LYS A 119 -17.83 4.08 -0.47
N THR A 120 -16.82 3.92 0.37
CA THR A 120 -16.44 4.86 1.42
C THR A 120 -14.97 5.22 1.29
N LYS A 121 -14.65 6.50 1.37
CA LYS A 121 -13.28 7.03 1.40
C LYS A 121 -12.72 7.01 2.83
N PRO A 122 -11.51 6.50 3.05
CA PRO A 122 -10.83 6.56 4.34
C PRO A 122 -10.49 8.00 4.76
N ASN A 123 -10.50 8.25 6.06
CA ASN A 123 -10.15 9.56 6.62
C ASN A 123 -8.63 9.70 6.84
N CYS A 124 -7.87 9.68 5.75
CA CYS A 124 -6.44 9.97 5.72
C CYS A 124 -6.07 10.71 4.42
N LYS A 125 -4.81 11.15 4.30
CA LYS A 125 -4.27 11.57 3.00
C LYS A 125 -4.11 10.33 2.12
N ILE A 126 -4.42 10.44 0.83
CA ILE A 126 -4.42 9.30 -0.10
C ILE A 126 -3.75 9.71 -1.40
N ASP A 127 -2.72 8.96 -1.80
CA ASP A 127 -2.10 9.05 -3.11
C ASP A 127 -2.37 7.76 -3.89
N LEU A 128 -3.08 7.86 -5.01
CA LEU A 128 -3.39 6.72 -5.88
C LEU A 128 -2.54 6.75 -7.14
N TYR A 129 -1.99 5.59 -7.50
CA TYR A 129 -1.23 5.40 -8.74
C TYR A 129 -1.77 4.19 -9.48
N PHE A 130 -1.98 4.30 -10.79
CA PHE A 130 -2.40 3.19 -11.64
C PHE A 130 -1.70 3.23 -12.99
N GLY A 131 -1.39 2.07 -13.54
CA GLY A 131 -1.03 1.95 -14.94
C GLY A 131 -2.17 2.42 -15.86
N GLU A 132 -1.84 3.13 -16.93
CA GLU A 132 -2.79 3.56 -17.95
C GLU A 132 -3.59 2.40 -18.54
N ASN A 133 -2.97 1.22 -18.66
CA ASN A 133 -3.58 0.00 -19.19
C ASN A 133 -3.94 -1.01 -18.08
N ASP A 134 -3.98 -0.58 -16.81
CA ASP A 134 -4.39 -1.45 -15.70
C ASP A 134 -5.90 -1.76 -15.80
N ALA A 135 -6.22 -3.04 -16.03
CA ALA A 135 -7.59 -3.54 -16.12
C ALA A 135 -8.37 -3.46 -14.80
N TYR A 136 -7.68 -3.27 -13.67
CA TYR A 136 -8.27 -3.23 -12.34
C TYR A 136 -8.50 -1.83 -11.80
N LYS A 137 -8.03 -0.78 -12.49
CA LYS A 137 -8.19 0.62 -12.08
C LYS A 137 -9.67 1.01 -12.01
N PRO A 138 -10.08 1.86 -11.05
CA PRO A 138 -11.41 2.45 -11.05
C PRO A 138 -11.70 3.30 -12.31
N ILE A 139 -12.98 3.40 -12.67
CA ILE A 139 -13.45 4.34 -13.71
C ILE A 139 -13.58 5.76 -13.16
N SER A 140 -13.60 6.76 -14.03
CA SER A 140 -13.69 8.19 -13.67
C SER A 140 -14.80 8.51 -12.66
N ALA A 141 -15.97 7.89 -12.81
CA ALA A 141 -17.10 8.09 -11.91
C ALA A 141 -16.80 7.68 -10.45
N TRP A 142 -15.94 6.68 -10.24
CA TRP A 142 -15.53 6.25 -8.91
C TRP A 142 -14.65 7.31 -8.22
N TYR A 143 -13.69 7.89 -8.94
CA TYR A 143 -12.82 8.95 -8.41
C TYR A 143 -13.60 10.20 -8.04
N ILE A 144 -14.55 10.60 -8.89
CA ILE A 144 -15.46 11.72 -8.62
C ILE A 144 -16.28 11.45 -7.35
N LYS A 145 -16.88 10.26 -7.25
CA LYS A 145 -17.65 9.85 -6.07
C LYS A 145 -16.82 9.84 -4.79
N MET A 146 -15.56 9.41 -4.87
CA MET A 146 -14.64 9.39 -3.73
C MET A 146 -14.02 10.75 -3.43
N ASN A 147 -14.20 11.76 -4.29
CA ASN A 147 -13.46 13.02 -4.23
C ASN A 147 -11.95 12.77 -4.12
N LEU A 148 -11.41 12.04 -5.10
CA LEU A 148 -10.00 11.69 -5.22
C LEU A 148 -9.50 12.00 -6.62
N THR A 149 -8.23 12.36 -6.72
CA THR A 149 -7.46 12.34 -7.96
C THR A 149 -6.65 11.05 -8.03
N THR A 150 -6.10 10.76 -9.21
CA THR A 150 -5.26 9.58 -9.43
C THR A 150 -4.09 9.97 -10.33
N ASN A 151 -2.93 9.38 -10.08
CA ASN A 151 -1.74 9.51 -10.91
C ASN A 151 -1.70 8.35 -11.91
N ILE A 152 -1.75 8.66 -13.21
CA ILE A 152 -1.73 7.65 -14.27
C ILE A 152 -0.31 7.50 -14.81
N ILE A 153 0.22 6.28 -14.73
CA ILE A 153 1.52 5.91 -15.26
C ILE A 153 1.32 5.46 -16.71
N LYS A 154 1.81 6.27 -17.66
CA LYS A 154 1.60 6.07 -19.09
C LYS A 154 2.17 4.73 -19.57
N ASN A 155 1.54 4.16 -20.59
CA ASN A 155 1.98 2.92 -21.25
C ASN A 155 2.21 1.73 -20.31
N SER A 156 1.64 1.75 -19.10
CA SER A 156 1.92 0.78 -18.04
C SER A 156 0.69 -0.05 -17.69
N SER A 157 0.89 -1.32 -17.34
CA SER A 157 -0.16 -2.26 -16.95
C SER A 157 -0.27 -2.36 -15.41
N HIS A 158 -0.96 -3.40 -14.92
CA HIS A 158 -1.19 -3.61 -13.50
C HIS A 158 0.09 -3.69 -12.67
N GLU A 159 1.09 -4.43 -13.15
CA GLU A 159 2.35 -4.68 -12.41
C GLU A 159 3.38 -3.57 -12.59
N CYS A 160 2.96 -2.36 -12.96
CA CYS A 160 3.85 -1.23 -13.23
C CYS A 160 4.80 -0.92 -12.07
N TYR A 161 4.37 -1.17 -10.84
CA TYR A 161 5.16 -1.00 -9.62
C TYR A 161 6.41 -1.86 -9.54
N LYS A 162 6.53 -2.92 -10.37
CA LYS A 162 7.72 -3.77 -10.44
C LYS A 162 8.85 -3.15 -11.28
N SER A 163 8.56 -2.11 -12.07
CA SER A 163 9.56 -1.43 -12.89
C SER A 163 10.41 -0.46 -12.08
N GLU A 164 11.68 -0.32 -12.47
CA GLU A 164 12.64 0.59 -11.81
C GLU A 164 12.19 2.06 -11.92
N GLU A 165 11.67 2.48 -13.08
CA GLU A 165 11.17 3.84 -13.31
C GLU A 165 10.06 4.22 -12.31
N VAL A 166 9.08 3.33 -12.12
CA VAL A 166 7.98 3.56 -11.18
C VAL A 166 8.48 3.50 -9.75
N MET A 167 9.37 2.57 -9.40
CA MET A 167 9.99 2.51 -8.08
C MET A 167 10.71 3.82 -7.75
N GLN A 168 11.52 4.33 -8.67
CA GLN A 168 12.23 5.59 -8.48
C GLN A 168 11.27 6.75 -8.30
N MET A 169 10.27 6.90 -9.17
CA MET A 169 9.25 7.94 -9.07
C MET A 169 8.54 7.91 -7.71
N ILE A 170 8.07 6.74 -7.27
CA ILE A 170 7.32 6.59 -6.03
C ILE A 170 8.19 6.87 -4.80
N THR A 171 9.41 6.33 -4.77
CA THR A 171 10.31 6.52 -3.64
C THR A 171 10.77 7.97 -3.51
N GLU A 172 11.03 8.66 -4.62
CA GLU A 172 11.32 10.10 -4.61
C GLU A 172 10.15 10.92 -4.06
N GLU A 173 8.91 10.62 -4.44
CA GLU A 173 7.72 11.30 -3.91
C GLU A 173 7.49 11.03 -2.42
N LEU A 174 7.77 9.81 -1.94
CA LEU A 174 7.71 9.48 -0.52
C LEU A 174 8.76 10.24 0.29
N ILE A 175 10.02 10.25 -0.18
CA ILE A 175 11.12 10.95 0.48
C ILE A 175 10.83 12.46 0.57
N LYS A 176 10.28 13.06 -0.50
CA LYS A 176 9.91 14.47 -0.50
C LYS A 176 8.91 14.83 0.61
N LYS A 177 7.98 13.93 0.94
CA LYS A 177 6.95 14.16 1.98
C LYS A 177 7.51 14.19 3.41
N VAL A 178 8.72 13.70 3.64
CA VAL A 178 9.33 13.59 4.98
C VAL A 178 10.58 14.43 5.17
N VAL A 179 11.23 14.83 4.08
CA VAL A 179 12.43 15.68 4.11
C VAL A 179 12.08 17.17 3.96
N TYR A 180 11.00 17.51 3.26
CA TYR A 180 10.58 18.89 2.96
C TYR A 180 9.18 19.18 3.50
#